data_AF-A0A4U9U3W8-F1
#
_entry.id   AF-A0A4U9U3W8-F1
#
_cell.length_a   1.000
_cell.length_b   1.000
_cell.length_c   1.000
_cell.angle_alpha   90.00
_cell.angle_beta   90.00
_cell.angle_gamma   90.00
#
_symmetry.space_group_name_H-M   'P 1'
#
loop_
_entity.id
_entity.type
_entity.pdbx_description
1 polymer ?
#
loop_
_entity_poly.entity_id
_entity_poly.type
_entity_poly.pdbx_seq_one_letter_code
_entity_poly.pdbx_strand_id
1 'polypeptide(L)'
;MIENRRGLDIFSHTMLIVGVLVVLFPLYVAFVAATLDDQQVFQVPMTLVPGGHLWDNIRHIWQGGVGTLKVPFSMLLLNSVIMALAITCGKIVVSVLSAYAIVYFRFPLRSLFFWLIFMTLMLPVEVRIFPTVEVISNLNLLDSYTGLTLPLMASPRPPSCCVSSL
;
A
#
# COMPACT_ATOMS: atom_id res chain seq x y z
N MET A 1 -38.77 4.80 -4.89
CA MET A 1 -39.67 3.66 -5.22
C MET A 1 -38.78 2.46 -5.44
N ILE A 2 -38.68 1.56 -4.45
CA ILE A 2 -37.78 0.39 -4.53
C ILE A 2 -38.59 -0.75 -5.15
N GLU A 3 -38.26 -1.13 -6.38
CA GLU A 3 -38.95 -2.19 -7.09
C GLU A 3 -38.33 -3.54 -6.70
N ASN A 4 -38.95 -4.21 -5.73
CA ASN A 4 -38.54 -5.47 -5.08
C ASN A 4 -38.60 -6.68 -6.06
N ARG A 5 -37.78 -6.65 -7.11
CA ARG A 5 -37.61 -7.73 -8.07
C ARG A 5 -36.61 -8.73 -7.50
N ARG A 6 -37.09 -9.57 -6.58
CA ARG A 6 -36.34 -10.63 -5.86
C ARG A 6 -35.28 -11.37 -6.69
N GLY A 7 -35.53 -11.65 -7.97
CA GLY A 7 -34.55 -12.30 -8.86
C GLY A 7 -33.31 -11.44 -9.16
N LEU A 8 -33.47 -10.11 -9.28
CA LEU A 8 -32.38 -9.15 -9.47
C LEU A 8 -31.59 -8.96 -8.17
N ASP A 9 -32.26 -8.99 -7.02
CA ASP A 9 -31.62 -8.99 -5.71
C ASP A 9 -30.78 -10.26 -5.52
N ILE A 10 -31.35 -11.45 -5.77
CA ILE A 10 -30.64 -12.74 -5.70
C ILE A 10 -29.43 -12.73 -6.64
N PHE A 11 -29.59 -12.31 -7.91
CA PHE A 11 -28.49 -12.21 -8.86
C PHE A 11 -27.36 -11.30 -8.34
N SER A 12 -27.72 -10.13 -7.79
CA SER A 12 -26.76 -9.16 -7.24
C SER A 12 -26.00 -9.73 -6.04
N HIS A 13 -26.69 -10.42 -5.13
CA HIS A 13 -26.07 -11.08 -3.98
C HIS A 13 -25.16 -12.24 -4.41
N THR A 14 -25.59 -13.08 -5.36
CA THR A 14 -24.76 -14.17 -5.89
C THR A 14 -23.50 -13.63 -6.56
N MET A 15 -23.61 -12.59 -7.39
CA MET A 15 -22.46 -11.98 -8.06
C MET A 15 -21.48 -11.34 -7.05
N LEU A 16 -22.00 -10.69 -5.99
CA LEU A 16 -21.18 -10.10 -4.93
C LEU A 16 -20.47 -11.19 -4.10
N ILE A 17 -21.15 -12.29 -3.76
CA ILE A 17 -20.55 -13.46 -3.08
C ILE A 17 -19.44 -14.07 -3.93
N VAL A 18 -19.65 -14.26 -5.23
CA VAL A 18 -18.60 -14.77 -6.15
C VAL A 18 -17.40 -13.82 -6.22
N GLY A 19 -17.64 -12.51 -6.33
CA GLY A 19 -16.57 -11.51 -6.30
C GLY A 19 -15.76 -11.53 -4.99
N VAL A 20 -16.44 -11.65 -3.85
CA VAL A 20 -15.80 -11.78 -2.53
C VAL A 20 -14.98 -13.07 -2.43
N LEU A 21 -15.48 -14.21 -2.92
CA LEU A 21 -14.73 -15.48 -2.92
C LEU A 21 -13.45 -15.39 -3.77
N VAL A 22 -13.50 -14.76 -4.94
CA VAL A 22 -12.32 -14.56 -5.80
C VAL A 22 -11.26 -13.66 -5.12
N VAL A 23 -11.69 -12.62 -4.41
CA VAL A 23 -10.78 -11.73 -3.66
C VAL A 23 -10.24 -12.37 -2.38
N LEU A 24 -11.03 -13.22 -1.71
CA LEU A 24 -10.61 -13.95 -0.50
C LEU A 24 -9.67 -15.13 -0.80
N PHE A 25 -9.72 -15.73 -2.00
CA PHE A 25 -8.86 -16.86 -2.36
C PHE A 25 -7.35 -16.60 -2.16
N PRO A 26 -6.73 -15.52 -2.70
CA PRO A 26 -5.31 -15.24 -2.45
C PRO A 26 -5.03 -14.89 -0.97
N LEU A 27 -6.00 -14.30 -0.26
CA LEU A 27 -5.86 -14.02 1.18
C LEU A 27 -5.86 -15.31 2.02
N TYR A 28 -6.69 -16.29 1.64
CA TYR A 28 -6.70 -17.63 2.23
C TYR A 28 -5.37 -18.37 1.96
N VAL A 29 -4.85 -18.31 0.74
CA VAL A 29 -3.53 -18.90 0.41
C VAL A 29 -2.42 -18.25 1.24
N ALA A 30 -2.43 -16.92 1.42
CA ALA A 30 -1.47 -16.23 2.28
C ALA A 30 -1.59 -16.64 3.77
N PHE A 31 -2.81 -16.85 4.26
CA PHE A 31 -3.06 -17.32 5.63
C PHE A 31 -2.60 -18.78 5.84
N VAL A 32 -2.84 -19.66 4.86
CA VAL A 32 -2.31 -21.03 4.86
C VAL A 32 -0.78 -21.02 4.83
N ALA A 33 -0.16 -20.23 3.95
CA ALA A 33 1.29 -20.12 3.86
C ALA A 33 1.94 -19.63 5.17
N ALA A 34 1.32 -18.68 5.88
CA ALA A 34 1.77 -18.24 7.22
C ALA A 34 1.67 -19.33 8.32
N THR A 35 0.97 -20.43 8.02
CA THR A 35 0.67 -21.55 8.93
C THR A 35 1.46 -22.83 8.58
N LEU A 36 2.17 -22.84 7.44
CA LEU A 36 3.10 -23.90 7.02
C LEU A 36 4.48 -23.73 7.66
N ASP A 37 5.27 -24.79 7.66
CA ASP A 37 6.70 -24.76 7.99
C ASP A 37 7.55 -24.25 6.81
N ASP A 38 8.72 -23.66 7.07
CA ASP A 38 9.65 -23.16 6.05
C ASP A 38 9.97 -24.21 4.96
N GLN A 39 10.17 -25.48 5.34
CA GLN A 39 10.43 -26.57 4.39
C GLN A 39 9.21 -26.96 3.54
N GLN A 40 8.00 -26.59 3.97
CA GLN A 40 6.75 -26.87 3.27
C GLN A 40 6.35 -25.73 2.33
N VAL A 41 6.71 -24.48 2.64
CA VAL A 41 6.45 -23.31 1.77
C VAL A 41 7.19 -23.42 0.43
N PHE A 42 8.39 -24.01 0.42
CA PHE A 42 9.19 -24.21 -0.81
C PHE A 42 8.91 -25.53 -1.56
N GLN A 43 7.98 -26.37 -1.09
CA GLN A 43 7.59 -27.59 -1.81
C GLN A 43 6.53 -27.31 -2.88
N VAL A 44 6.71 -27.91 -4.06
CA VAL A 44 5.78 -27.81 -5.18
C VAL A 44 5.12 -29.19 -5.39
N PRO A 45 3.78 -29.30 -5.31
CA PRO A 45 2.80 -28.24 -5.05
C PRO A 45 2.68 -27.86 -3.56
N MET A 46 2.42 -26.57 -3.29
CA MET A 46 2.15 -26.06 -1.95
C MET A 46 0.81 -26.61 -1.42
N THR A 47 0.81 -27.12 -0.19
CA THR A 47 -0.38 -27.68 0.47
C THR A 47 -1.39 -26.59 0.80
N LEU A 48 -2.60 -26.67 0.21
CA LEU A 48 -3.71 -25.73 0.46
C LEU A 48 -4.46 -25.98 1.79
N VAL A 49 -3.94 -26.84 2.66
CA VAL A 49 -4.50 -27.18 3.97
C VAL A 49 -3.68 -26.44 5.03
N PRO A 50 -4.30 -25.70 5.98
CA PRO A 50 -3.56 -25.07 7.06
C PRO A 50 -2.84 -26.13 7.92
N GLY A 51 -1.54 -25.94 8.13
CA GLY A 51 -0.72 -26.71 9.06
C GLY A 51 -1.01 -26.41 10.54
N GLY A 52 -0.17 -26.94 11.44
CA GLY A 52 -0.28 -26.74 12.89
C GLY A 52 0.52 -25.56 13.46
N HIS A 53 1.47 -25.01 12.71
CA HIS A 53 2.57 -24.20 13.28
C HIS A 53 2.33 -22.68 13.32
N LEU A 54 1.10 -22.22 13.09
CA LEU A 54 0.71 -20.80 13.12
C LEU A 54 1.27 -20.07 14.37
N TRP A 55 1.11 -20.67 15.54
CA TRP A 55 1.52 -20.07 16.82
C TRP A 55 3.04 -20.08 17.02
N ASP A 56 3.73 -21.12 16.55
CA ASP A 56 5.18 -21.22 16.59
C ASP A 56 5.82 -20.20 15.64
N ASN A 57 5.29 -20.06 14.42
CA ASN A 57 5.71 -19.08 13.42
C ASN A 57 5.56 -17.64 13.95
N ILE A 58 4.41 -17.29 14.55
CA ILE A 58 4.19 -15.97 15.16
C ILE A 58 5.19 -15.73 16.31
N ARG A 59 5.40 -16.72 17.18
CA ARG A 59 6.39 -16.61 18.27
C ARG A 59 7.81 -16.45 17.72
N HIS A 60 8.18 -17.18 16.67
CA HIS A 60 9.48 -17.10 16.03
C HIS A 60 9.74 -15.71 15.44
N ILE A 61 8.78 -15.16 14.69
CA ILE A 61 8.87 -13.80 14.14
C ILE A 61 9.00 -12.75 15.25
N TRP A 62 8.25 -12.90 16.34
CA TRP A 62 8.23 -11.93 17.45
C TRP A 62 9.47 -11.98 18.35
N GLN A 63 10.09 -13.16 18.53
CA GLN A 63 11.22 -13.37 19.45
C GLN A 63 12.57 -13.54 18.74
N GLY A 64 12.59 -14.15 17.56
CA GLY A 64 13.78 -14.37 16.73
C GLY A 64 14.07 -13.26 15.72
N GLY A 65 13.08 -12.40 15.43
CA GLY A 65 13.16 -11.35 14.42
C GLY A 65 12.90 -11.86 13.00
N VAL A 66 12.88 -10.95 12.03
CA VAL A 66 12.60 -11.27 10.62
C VAL A 66 13.89 -11.45 9.82
N GLY A 67 13.96 -12.55 9.07
CA GLY A 67 15.03 -12.87 8.12
C GLY A 67 16.37 -13.19 8.77
N THR A 68 17.37 -13.48 7.94
CA THR A 68 18.72 -13.92 8.35
C THR A 68 19.44 -12.96 9.31
N LEU A 69 19.05 -11.68 9.31
CA LEU A 69 19.62 -10.62 10.16
C LEU A 69 18.91 -10.47 11.52
N LYS A 70 17.87 -11.26 11.81
CA LYS A 70 17.12 -11.23 13.10
C LYS A 70 16.59 -9.84 13.48
N VAL A 71 16.11 -9.08 12.49
CA VAL A 71 15.67 -7.69 12.70
C VAL A 71 14.40 -7.68 13.57
N PRO A 72 14.33 -6.89 14.67
CA PRO A 72 13.19 -6.90 15.57
C PRO A 72 11.89 -6.46 14.87
N PHE A 73 10.94 -7.38 14.75
CA PHE A 73 9.66 -7.19 14.05
C PHE A 73 8.86 -5.98 14.58
N SER A 74 8.88 -5.78 15.90
CA SER A 74 8.24 -4.64 16.57
C SER A 74 8.77 -3.28 16.09
N MET A 75 10.06 -3.17 15.79
CA MET A 75 10.67 -1.94 15.28
C MET A 75 10.32 -1.71 13.80
N LEU A 76 10.33 -2.75 12.97
CA LEU A 76 9.87 -2.68 11.58
C LEU A 76 8.41 -2.22 11.46
N LEU A 77 7.55 -2.74 12.35
CA LEU A 77 6.13 -2.38 12.43
C LEU A 77 5.96 -0.93 12.91
N LEU A 78 6.61 -0.55 14.03
CA LEU A 78 6.54 0.80 14.59
C LEU A 78 7.06 1.87 13.61
N ASN A 79 8.16 1.58 12.90
CA ASN A 79 8.69 2.45 11.86
C ASN A 79 7.67 2.67 10.74
N SER A 80 7.12 1.58 10.21
CA SER A 80 6.08 1.62 9.16
C SER A 80 4.83 2.40 9.57
N VAL A 81 4.41 2.28 10.84
CA VAL A 81 3.26 3.02 11.38
C VAL A 81 3.54 4.52 11.52
N ILE A 82 4.66 4.91 12.13
CA ILE A 82 5.05 6.33 12.28
C ILE A 82 5.17 7.00 10.90
N MET A 83 5.86 6.31 9.98
CA MET A 83 5.98 6.71 8.57
C MET A 83 4.62 6.96 7.93
N ALA A 84 3.73 5.96 7.93
CA ALA A 84 2.42 6.05 7.29
C ALA A 84 1.54 7.16 7.89
N LEU A 85 1.58 7.36 9.21
CA LEU A 85 0.85 8.42 9.89
C LEU A 85 1.37 9.81 9.52
N ALA A 86 2.69 10.02 9.51
CA ALA A 86 3.29 11.30 9.13
C ALA A 86 2.94 11.70 7.69
N ILE A 87 3.08 10.75 6.75
CA ILE A 87 2.73 10.94 5.34
C ILE A 87 1.24 11.26 5.17
N THR A 88 0.38 10.49 5.84
CA THR A 88 -1.09 10.65 5.73
C THR A 88 -1.53 12.00 6.30
N CYS A 89 -1.03 12.39 7.47
CA CYS A 89 -1.32 13.67 8.08
C CYS A 89 -0.86 14.84 7.19
N GLY A 90 0.38 14.82 6.69
CA GLY A 90 0.90 15.84 5.78
C GLY A 90 0.07 15.98 4.50
N LYS A 91 -0.29 14.87 3.86
CA LYS A 91 -1.14 14.87 2.67
C LYS A 91 -2.54 15.42 2.93
N ILE A 92 -3.14 15.14 4.09
CA ILE A 92 -4.44 15.70 4.48
C ILE A 92 -4.33 17.21 4.66
N VAL A 93 -3.34 17.71 5.41
CA VAL A 93 -3.14 19.14 5.67
C VAL A 93 -2.94 19.91 4.35
N VAL A 94 -2.05 19.43 3.47
CA VAL A 94 -1.80 20.06 2.16
C VAL A 94 -3.06 20.04 1.29
N SER A 95 -3.76 18.90 1.20
CA SER A 95 -4.99 18.75 0.41
C SER A 95 -6.10 19.72 0.86
N VAL A 96 -6.35 19.79 2.17
CA VAL A 96 -7.36 20.68 2.75
C VAL A 96 -7.00 22.14 2.54
N LEU A 97 -5.72 22.52 2.71
CA LEU A 97 -5.26 23.90 2.51
C LEU A 97 -5.36 24.33 1.03
N SER A 98 -5.00 23.46 0.08
CA SER A 98 -5.16 23.70 -1.35
C SER A 98 -6.64 23.82 -1.76
N ALA A 99 -7.50 22.93 -1.25
CA ALA A 99 -8.94 22.99 -1.51
C ALA A 99 -9.57 24.29 -0.96
N TYR A 100 -9.22 24.67 0.27
CA TYR A 100 -9.67 25.92 0.89
C TYR A 100 -9.24 27.15 0.07
N ALA A 101 -7.98 27.20 -0.36
CA ALA A 101 -7.46 28.29 -1.19
C ALA A 101 -8.25 28.47 -2.50
N ILE A 102 -8.53 27.37 -3.22
CA ILE A 102 -9.24 27.39 -4.51
C ILE A 102 -10.73 27.75 -4.37
N VAL A 103 -11.38 27.35 -3.28
CA VAL A 103 -12.81 27.63 -3.04
C VAL A 103 -13.05 29.06 -2.59
N TYR A 104 -12.24 29.58 -1.65
CA TYR A 104 -12.53 30.87 -1.00
C TYR A 104 -11.83 32.07 -1.67
N PHE A 105 -10.64 31.92 -2.27
CA PHE A 105 -9.93 33.04 -2.88
C PHE A 105 -10.23 33.17 -4.38
N ARG A 106 -10.66 34.36 -4.82
CA ARG A 106 -10.96 34.65 -6.23
C ARG A 106 -9.79 35.29 -6.97
N PHE A 107 -8.76 34.49 -7.25
CA PHE A 107 -7.59 34.89 -8.03
C PHE A 107 -7.74 34.50 -9.53
N PRO A 108 -7.18 35.29 -10.48
CA PRO A 108 -7.41 35.08 -11.91
C PRO A 108 -6.87 33.74 -12.44
N LEU A 109 -5.82 33.21 -11.83
CA LEU A 109 -5.16 31.95 -12.23
C LEU A 109 -5.84 30.67 -11.69
N ARG A 110 -6.99 30.77 -10.98
CA ARG A 110 -7.63 29.61 -10.31
C ARG A 110 -7.87 28.40 -11.21
N SER A 111 -8.17 28.60 -12.49
CA SER A 111 -8.42 27.52 -13.45
C SER A 111 -7.14 26.71 -13.76
N LEU A 112 -5.99 27.38 -13.81
CA LEU A 112 -4.70 26.75 -14.09
C LEU A 112 -4.26 25.86 -12.92
N PHE A 113 -4.36 26.36 -11.68
CA PHE A 113 -4.04 25.57 -10.48
C PHE A 113 -4.97 24.36 -10.31
N PHE A 114 -6.26 24.52 -10.61
CA PHE A 114 -7.21 23.40 -10.63
C PHE A 114 -6.81 22.32 -11.64
N TRP A 115 -6.51 22.70 -12.90
CA TRP A 115 -6.05 21.76 -13.92
C TRP A 115 -4.72 21.08 -13.57
N LEU A 116 -3.78 21.81 -12.95
CA LEU A 116 -2.47 21.28 -12.55
C LEU A 116 -2.60 20.21 -11.45
N ILE A 117 -3.54 20.38 -10.52
CA ILE A 117 -3.87 19.35 -9.51
C ILE A 117 -4.48 18.12 -10.19
N PHE A 118 -5.39 18.27 -11.15
CA PHE A 118 -5.93 17.12 -11.89
C PHE A 118 -4.88 16.39 -12.73
N MET A 119 -3.97 17.11 -13.41
CA MET A 119 -2.85 16.51 -14.13
C MET A 119 -1.91 15.72 -13.22
N THR A 120 -1.62 16.22 -12.01
CA THR A 120 -0.77 15.52 -11.03
C THR A 120 -1.49 14.35 -10.33
N LEU A 121 -2.82 14.32 -10.31
CA LEU A 121 -3.61 13.16 -9.86
C LEU A 121 -3.73 12.05 -10.92
N MET A 122 -3.62 12.39 -12.21
CA MET A 122 -3.48 11.40 -13.28
C MET A 122 -2.04 10.89 -13.48
N LEU A 123 -1.06 11.43 -12.73
CA LEU A 123 0.36 11.15 -12.97
C LEU A 123 0.79 9.80 -12.35
N PRO A 124 1.47 8.92 -13.12
CA PRO A 124 1.80 7.58 -12.65
C PRO A 124 2.67 7.49 -11.38
N VAL A 125 2.44 6.47 -10.53
CA VAL A 125 3.25 6.18 -9.32
C VAL A 125 4.69 6.04 -9.75
N GLU A 126 4.89 5.13 -10.68
CA GLU A 126 6.10 4.34 -10.75
C GLU A 126 7.06 5.01 -11.73
N VAL A 127 6.57 5.82 -12.69
CA VAL A 127 7.39 6.85 -13.35
C VAL A 127 7.95 7.88 -12.36
N ARG A 128 7.35 8.00 -11.18
CA ARG A 128 7.79 8.93 -10.13
C ARG A 128 8.54 8.23 -8.99
N ILE A 129 8.59 6.90 -8.92
CA ILE A 129 9.47 6.19 -7.99
C ILE A 129 10.93 6.52 -8.33
N PHE A 130 11.30 6.43 -9.60
CA PHE A 130 12.67 6.68 -10.06
C PHE A 130 13.23 8.05 -9.62
N PRO A 131 12.63 9.21 -9.94
CA PRO A 131 13.13 10.51 -9.48
C PRO A 131 13.04 10.67 -7.95
N THR A 132 12.08 10.01 -7.29
CA THR A 132 11.99 10.02 -5.83
C THR A 132 13.20 9.31 -5.20
N VAL A 133 13.62 8.16 -5.75
CA VAL A 133 14.78 7.39 -5.27
C VAL A 133 16.11 8.09 -5.61
N GLU A 134 16.23 8.64 -6.82
CA GLU A 134 17.42 9.36 -7.29
C GLU A 134 17.74 10.61 -6.44
N VAL A 135 16.72 11.34 -5.97
CA VAL A 135 16.92 12.47 -5.06
C VAL A 135 17.41 11.99 -3.68
N ILE A 136 16.96 10.84 -3.17
CA ILE A 136 17.42 10.29 -1.88
C ILE A 136 18.88 9.79 -1.97
N SER A 137 19.25 9.15 -3.09
CA SER A 137 20.62 8.64 -3.28
C SER A 137 21.64 9.77 -3.43
N ASN A 138 21.31 10.83 -4.18
CA ASN A 138 22.13 12.04 -4.28
C ASN A 138 22.28 12.79 -2.94
N LEU A 139 21.26 12.73 -2.07
CA LEU A 139 21.32 13.24 -0.69
C LEU A 139 22.06 12.31 0.29
N ASN A 140 22.54 11.14 -0.16
CA ASN A 140 23.20 10.12 0.65
C ASN A 140 22.36 9.63 1.86
N LEU A 141 21.03 9.73 1.76
CA LEU A 141 20.10 9.57 2.89
C LEU A 141 19.40 8.20 2.92
N LEU A 142 19.90 7.24 2.14
CA LEU A 142 19.27 5.95 1.82
C LEU A 142 18.87 5.12 3.05
N ASP A 143 19.73 5.09 4.08
CA ASP A 143 19.57 4.25 5.27
C ASP A 143 19.02 5.00 6.50
N SER A 144 18.45 6.20 6.32
CA SER A 144 17.98 7.06 7.42
C SER A 144 16.47 7.31 7.38
N TYR A 145 15.82 7.36 8.56
CA TYR A 145 14.41 7.75 8.72
C TYR A 145 14.08 9.05 7.96
N THR A 146 15.00 10.01 7.96
CA THR A 146 14.85 11.31 7.27
C THR A 146 14.72 11.13 5.75
N GLY A 147 15.48 10.20 5.17
CA GLY A 147 15.48 9.89 3.74
C GLY A 147 14.24 9.12 3.28
N LEU A 148 13.65 8.30 4.16
CA LEU A 148 12.35 7.67 3.90
C LEU A 148 11.19 8.65 4.05
N THR A 149 11.22 9.56 5.03
CA THR A 149 10.07 10.41 5.40
C THR A 149 9.81 11.54 4.39
N LEU A 150 10.84 12.35 4.08
CA LEU A 150 10.72 13.53 3.21
C LEU A 150 10.05 13.26 1.85
N PRO A 151 10.42 12.20 1.09
CA PRO A 151 9.97 12.05 -0.30
C PRO A 151 8.51 11.56 -0.40
N LEU A 152 8.05 10.76 0.57
CA LEU A 152 6.69 10.24 0.57
C LEU A 152 5.63 11.31 0.90
N MET A 153 6.02 12.40 1.58
CA MET A 153 5.16 13.56 1.78
C MET A 153 4.88 14.36 0.49
N ALA A 154 5.67 14.17 -0.58
CA ALA A 154 5.65 15.00 -1.78
C ALA A 154 4.99 14.37 -3.05
N SER A 155 4.34 13.19 -2.97
CA SER A 155 4.33 12.24 -4.12
C SER A 155 2.98 11.46 -4.40
N PRO A 156 2.14 11.84 -5.40
CA PRO A 156 0.78 11.25 -5.72
C PRO A 156 0.64 10.26 -6.94
N ARG A 157 -0.24 9.23 -6.94
CA ARG A 157 -0.15 7.86 -7.60
C ARG A 157 -1.40 7.47 -8.52
N PRO A 158 -1.48 6.51 -9.53
CA PRO A 158 -0.61 5.42 -10.15
C PRO A 158 -0.52 5.26 -11.74
N PRO A 159 0.26 4.37 -12.48
CA PRO A 159 1.22 3.23 -12.21
C PRO A 159 2.61 3.22 -13.02
N SER A 160 3.06 2.14 -13.73
CA SER A 160 4.49 1.76 -14.06
C SER A 160 4.93 1.37 -15.49
N CYS A 161 6.23 1.59 -15.82
CA CYS A 161 7.20 0.53 -16.23
C CYS A 161 8.67 1.04 -16.32
N CYS A 162 9.63 0.10 -16.50
CA CYS A 162 11.01 0.29 -17.01
C CYS A 162 12.02 1.23 -16.29
N VAL A 163 12.70 0.73 -15.25
CA VAL A 163 14.19 0.68 -15.20
C VAL A 163 14.60 -0.64 -14.53
N SER A 164 15.15 -1.57 -15.31
CA SER A 164 15.72 -2.84 -14.83
C SER A 164 16.74 -3.41 -15.82
N SER A 165 17.61 -2.53 -16.37
CA SER A 165 18.67 -2.93 -17.32
C SER A 165 19.68 -1.79 -17.57
N LEU A 166 20.54 -1.50 -16.58
CA LEU A 166 21.90 -0.94 -16.75
C LEU A 166 22.66 -1.03 -15.43
#